data_AF-A0A7Y9UF06-F1
#
_entry.id   AF-A0A7Y9UF06-F1
#
_cell.length_a   1.000
_cell.length_b   1.000
_cell.length_c   1.000
_cell.angle_alpha   90.00
_cell.angle_beta   90.00
_cell.angle_gamma   90.00
#
_symmetry.space_group_name_H-M   'P 1'
#
loop_
_entity.id
_entity.type
_entity.pdbx_description
1 polymer ?
#
loop_
_entity_poly.entity_id
_entity_poly.type
_entity_poly.pdbx_seq_one_letter_code
_entity_poly.pdbx_strand_id
1 'polypeptide(L)'
;MKATLLRSEDYTRSPWKNGGGIFTDIADEHRADAAVKDWSSMLWRFASTPIVAPGPFSHMPGIDRLQMVVGGRGLVLKAPGQEFDEREPFTTVRFTGELEIVTELHAGPVEVVNLMARRGVVEIELEALREAGDRPLHAGTHLVYAAHGDCRIRLDGEDFAIPGNGTLRIEMTETSRLALVSGLVVLGSIRIVG
;
A
#
# COMPACT_ATOMS: atom_id res chain seq x y z
N MET A 1 -11.92 -7.50 -17.38
CA MET A 1 -10.86 -6.72 -16.71
C MET A 1 -11.17 -5.24 -16.85
N LYS A 2 -10.87 -4.44 -15.82
CA LYS A 2 -10.96 -2.98 -15.84
C LYS A 2 -9.70 -2.38 -15.25
N ALA A 3 -9.03 -1.51 -16.01
CA ALA A 3 -7.88 -0.74 -15.53
C ALA A 3 -8.28 0.74 -15.43
N THR A 4 -7.92 1.42 -14.34
CA THR A 4 -8.25 2.82 -14.09
C THR A 4 -7.05 3.53 -13.48
N LEU A 5 -6.56 4.57 -14.14
CA LEU A 5 -5.48 5.38 -13.61
C LEU A 5 -6.04 6.40 -12.62
N LEU A 6 -5.69 6.23 -11.34
CA LEU A 6 -5.97 7.16 -10.26
C LEU A 6 -4.84 8.18 -10.16
N ARG A 7 -5.21 9.46 -10.18
CA ARG A 7 -4.31 10.61 -10.09
C ARG A 7 -4.41 11.26 -8.73
N SER A 8 -3.56 12.27 -8.55
CA SER A 8 -3.54 13.10 -7.35
C SER A 8 -4.93 13.64 -6.97
N GLU A 9 -5.76 14.05 -7.93
CA GLU A 9 -7.12 14.54 -7.64
C GLU A 9 -8.09 13.47 -7.12
N ASP A 10 -7.81 12.19 -7.34
CA ASP A 10 -8.66 11.08 -6.90
C ASP A 10 -8.39 10.68 -5.45
N TYR A 11 -7.30 11.19 -4.84
CA TYR A 11 -6.87 10.81 -3.49
C TYR A 11 -7.49 11.70 -2.42
N THR A 12 -7.94 11.08 -1.33
CA THR A 12 -8.38 11.84 -0.15
C THR A 12 -7.16 12.20 0.70
N ARG A 13 -7.04 13.48 1.07
CA ARG A 13 -5.90 13.99 1.83
C ARG A 13 -6.33 14.62 3.12
N SER A 14 -5.66 14.24 4.20
CA SER A 14 -5.87 14.81 5.53
C SER A 14 -4.54 15.30 6.10
N PRO A 15 -4.35 16.62 6.31
CA PRO A 15 -3.17 17.12 6.98
C PRO A 15 -3.14 16.63 8.43
N TRP A 16 -1.96 16.26 8.93
CA TRP A 16 -1.82 15.93 10.34
C TRP A 16 -2.04 17.18 11.19
N LYS A 17 -2.75 17.04 12.32
CA LYS A 17 -3.04 18.16 13.23
C LYS A 17 -1.79 18.87 13.76
N ASN A 18 -0.67 18.16 13.86
CA ASN A 18 0.62 18.68 14.33
C ASN A 18 1.55 19.16 13.19
N GLY A 19 1.08 19.21 11.94
CA GLY A 19 1.90 19.60 10.80
C GLY A 19 2.90 18.54 10.33
N GLY A 20 2.83 17.31 10.83
CA GLY A 20 3.75 16.22 10.49
C GLY A 20 3.61 15.62 9.08
N GLY A 21 2.96 16.32 8.16
CA GLY A 21 2.75 15.92 6.78
C GLY A 21 1.28 15.72 6.42
N ILE A 22 1.05 15.15 5.22
CA ILE A 22 -0.27 14.89 4.67
C ILE A 22 -0.46 13.39 4.56
N PHE A 23 -1.45 12.87 5.28
CA PHE A 23 -1.91 11.51 5.11
C PHE A 23 -2.72 11.43 3.82
N THR A 24 -2.42 10.45 2.95
CA THR A 24 -3.05 10.31 1.62
C THR A 24 -3.69 8.94 1.47
N ASP A 25 -5.01 8.92 1.38
CA ASP A 25 -5.78 7.75 0.97
C ASP A 25 -5.79 7.62 -0.54
N ILE A 26 -5.24 6.51 -1.03
CA ILE A 26 -5.10 6.24 -2.47
C ILE A 26 -6.33 5.47 -2.95
N ALA A 27 -6.69 4.39 -2.25
CA ALA A 27 -7.86 3.59 -2.54
C ALA A 27 -8.29 2.79 -1.31
N ASP A 28 -9.59 2.55 -1.19
CA ASP A 28 -10.16 1.70 -0.15
C ASP A 28 -11.39 0.94 -0.67
N GLU A 29 -11.82 -0.03 0.12
CA GLU A 29 -13.12 -0.64 -0.01
C GLU A 29 -13.73 -0.86 1.37
N HIS A 30 -15.04 -0.62 1.45
CA HIS A 30 -15.85 -0.83 2.64
C HIS A 30 -17.00 -1.77 2.30
N ARG A 31 -17.54 -2.46 3.30
CA ARG A 31 -18.74 -3.28 3.14
C ARG A 31 -19.88 -2.46 2.54
N ALA A 32 -20.52 -3.01 1.51
CA ALA A 32 -21.58 -2.32 0.77
C ALA A 32 -22.83 -2.01 1.61
N ASP A 33 -23.08 -2.80 2.66
CA ASP A 33 -24.22 -2.65 3.57
C ASP A 33 -23.98 -1.66 4.72
N ALA A 34 -22.77 -1.08 4.81
CA ALA A 34 -22.43 -0.19 5.90
C ALA A 34 -23.01 1.22 5.70
N ALA A 35 -23.74 1.71 6.71
CA ALA A 35 -24.27 3.07 6.72
C ALA A 35 -23.17 4.15 6.86
N VAL A 36 -22.02 3.79 7.43
CA VAL A 36 -20.88 4.68 7.67
C VAL A 36 -19.60 4.03 7.17
N LYS A 37 -18.78 4.81 6.47
CA LYS A 37 -17.43 4.41 6.06
C LYS A 37 -16.44 4.72 7.17
N ASP A 38 -16.12 3.72 7.96
CA ASP A 38 -15.17 3.80 9.07
C ASP A 38 -14.34 2.51 9.20
N TRP A 39 -13.56 2.41 10.27
CA TRP A 39 -12.73 1.24 10.54
C TRP A 39 -13.50 -0.06 10.74
N SER A 40 -14.77 -0.01 11.12
CA SER A 40 -15.62 -1.20 11.32
C SER A 40 -16.16 -1.74 10.00
N SER A 41 -16.39 -0.86 9.02
CA SER A 41 -16.86 -1.25 7.69
C SER A 41 -15.74 -1.46 6.66
N MET A 42 -14.53 -0.97 6.93
CA MET A 42 -13.37 -1.15 6.05
C MET A 42 -13.08 -2.63 5.79
N LEU A 43 -12.96 -3.00 4.52
CA LEU A 43 -12.49 -4.31 4.06
C LEU A 43 -10.98 -4.26 3.80
N TRP A 44 -10.53 -3.25 3.05
CA TRP A 44 -9.12 -2.95 2.85
C TRP A 44 -8.89 -1.47 2.56
N ARG A 45 -7.65 -1.02 2.75
CA ARG A 45 -7.24 0.36 2.50
C ARG A 45 -5.76 0.42 2.12
N PHE A 46 -5.45 1.14 1.04
CA PHE A 46 -4.11 1.46 0.59
C PHE A 46 -3.87 2.96 0.71
N ALA A 47 -2.86 3.35 1.49
CA ALA A 47 -2.58 4.75 1.78
C ALA A 47 -1.08 5.04 1.82
N SER A 48 -0.69 6.26 1.47
CA SER A 48 0.64 6.81 1.73
C SER A 48 0.62 7.67 2.99
N THR A 49 1.59 7.46 3.88
CA THR A 49 1.68 8.12 5.17
C THR A 49 3.10 8.62 5.43
N PRO A 50 3.29 9.92 5.74
CA PRO A 50 4.57 10.41 6.24
C PRO A 50 4.75 10.02 7.71
N ILE A 51 5.96 9.62 8.08
CA ILE A 51 6.39 9.42 9.47
C ILE A 51 7.56 10.36 9.72
N VAL A 52 7.27 11.50 10.35
CA VAL A 52 8.25 12.58 10.57
C VAL A 52 8.95 12.53 11.92
N ALA A 53 8.41 11.75 12.86
CA ALA A 53 8.96 11.57 14.19
C ALA A 53 8.66 10.15 14.71
N PRO A 54 9.50 9.61 15.60
CA PRO A 54 9.20 8.38 16.35
C PRO A 54 7.86 8.50 17.08
N GLY A 55 7.07 7.44 17.07
CA GLY A 55 5.78 7.44 17.75
C GLY A 55 5.04 6.11 17.68
N PRO A 56 3.99 5.96 18.51
CA PRO A 56 3.18 4.76 18.52
C PRO A 56 2.30 4.66 17.27
N PHE A 57 2.04 3.45 16.82
CA PHE A 57 1.02 3.17 15.81
C PHE A 57 -0.38 3.04 16.43
N SER A 58 -1.40 3.35 15.62
CA SER A 58 -2.80 3.13 15.99
C SER A 58 -3.06 1.64 16.21
N HIS A 59 -3.70 1.32 17.33
CA HIS A 59 -4.18 -0.04 17.63
C HIS A 59 -5.42 -0.36 16.78
N MET A 60 -5.33 -1.41 15.96
CA MET A 60 -6.34 -1.79 14.96
C MET A 60 -6.64 -3.31 15.03
N PRO A 61 -7.49 -3.75 15.98
CA PRO A 61 -7.78 -5.16 16.17
C PRO A 61 -8.34 -5.86 14.93
N GLY A 62 -7.79 -7.03 14.59
CA GLY A 62 -8.31 -7.87 13.50
C GLY A 62 -8.00 -7.34 12.10
N ILE A 63 -7.09 -6.37 11.98
CA ILE A 63 -6.57 -5.86 10.71
C ILE A 63 -5.16 -6.42 10.50
N ASP A 64 -4.88 -6.96 9.33
CA ASP A 64 -3.51 -7.25 8.90
C ASP A 64 -2.95 -6.06 8.14
N ARG A 65 -1.66 -5.76 8.37
CA ARG A 65 -0.98 -4.61 7.77
C ARG A 65 0.27 -5.08 7.05
N LEU A 66 0.41 -4.64 5.81
CA LEU A 66 1.65 -4.66 5.04
C LEU A 66 2.13 -3.23 4.91
N GLN A 67 3.37 -2.96 5.30
CA GLN A 67 3.98 -1.65 5.19
C GLN A 67 5.27 -1.72 4.39
N MET A 68 5.56 -0.62 3.68
CA MET A 68 6.78 -0.45 2.94
C MET A 68 7.20 1.02 2.95
N VAL A 69 8.42 1.31 3.39
CA VAL A 69 9.09 2.60 3.16
C VAL A 69 9.30 2.79 1.66
N VAL A 70 8.73 3.85 1.12
CA VAL A 70 8.91 4.25 -0.29
C VAL A 70 9.76 5.51 -0.41
N GLY A 71 9.87 6.35 0.62
CA GLY A 71 10.69 7.56 0.62
C GLY A 71 11.48 7.74 1.91
N GLY A 72 12.68 8.32 1.81
CA GLY A 72 13.58 8.53 2.96
C GLY A 72 14.56 7.37 3.17
N ARG A 73 15.15 7.28 4.37
CA ARG A 73 16.26 6.36 4.70
C ARG A 73 15.84 5.17 5.57
N GLY A 74 14.55 4.88 5.61
CA GLY A 74 14.03 3.73 6.33
C GLY A 74 13.78 3.93 7.82
N LEU A 75 13.16 2.93 8.42
CA LEU A 75 12.77 2.89 9.83
C LEU A 75 12.84 1.47 10.37
N VAL A 76 12.69 1.32 11.68
CA VAL A 76 12.39 0.04 12.35
C VAL A 76 11.06 0.19 13.09
N LEU A 77 10.19 -0.80 12.96
CA LEU A 77 8.99 -0.93 13.79
C LEU A 77 9.32 -1.83 14.98
N LYS A 78 9.25 -1.30 16.20
CA LYS A 78 9.57 -2.05 17.42
C LYS A 78 8.30 -2.50 18.12
N ALA A 79 8.20 -3.79 18.39
CA ALA A 79 7.16 -4.42 19.18
C ALA A 79 7.78 -5.23 20.33
N PRO A 80 7.01 -5.61 21.37
CA PRO A 80 7.52 -6.45 22.44
C PRO A 80 8.09 -7.79 21.92
N GLY A 81 9.40 -7.96 22.00
CA GLY A 81 10.10 -9.19 21.59
C GLY A 81 10.26 -9.37 20.08
N GLN A 82 9.92 -8.38 19.26
CA GLN A 82 10.01 -8.45 17.80
C GLN A 82 10.29 -7.08 17.19
N GLU A 83 11.10 -7.06 16.13
CA GLU A 83 11.32 -5.87 15.32
C GLU A 83 11.03 -6.18 13.85
N PHE A 84 10.53 -5.18 13.12
CA PHE A 84 10.36 -5.24 11.67
C PHE A 84 11.26 -4.18 11.04
N ASP A 85 12.22 -4.64 10.25
CA ASP A 85 13.26 -3.79 9.67
C ASP A 85 12.86 -3.30 8.29
N GLU A 86 12.64 -2.00 8.15
CA GLU A 86 12.41 -1.31 6.88
C GLU A 86 13.53 -0.30 6.59
N ARG A 87 14.77 -0.56 7.06
CA ARG A 87 15.93 0.29 6.76
C ARG A 87 16.34 0.23 5.30
N GLU A 88 16.01 -0.85 4.61
CA GLU A 88 16.11 -0.96 3.16
C GLU A 88 14.78 -0.55 2.51
N PRO A 89 14.70 0.62 1.84
CA PRO A 89 13.47 1.06 1.19
C PRO A 89 12.96 0.05 0.16
N PHE A 90 11.65 0.01 0.03
CA PHE A 90 10.90 -0.95 -0.75
C PHE A 90 11.02 -2.41 -0.29
N THR A 91 11.28 -2.61 1.00
CA THR A 91 11.11 -3.89 1.69
C THR A 91 9.73 -3.92 2.34
N THR A 92 8.99 -5.00 2.13
CA THR A 92 7.68 -5.19 2.76
C THR A 92 7.85 -5.83 4.13
N VAL A 93 7.17 -5.30 5.14
CA VAL A 93 6.98 -5.96 6.43
C VAL A 93 5.51 -6.23 6.68
N ARG A 94 5.22 -7.32 7.40
CA ARG A 94 3.86 -7.74 7.75
C ARG A 94 3.70 -7.82 9.26
N PHE A 95 2.65 -7.21 9.78
CA PHE A 95 2.31 -7.26 11.20
C PHE A 95 0.81 -7.16 11.41
N THR A 96 0.37 -7.54 12.61
CA THR A 96 -1.02 -7.45 13.02
C THR A 96 -1.32 -6.06 13.58
N GLY A 97 -2.52 -5.53 13.30
CA GLY A 97 -2.91 -4.17 13.68
C GLY A 97 -3.06 -3.98 15.19
N GLU A 98 -3.29 -5.05 15.94
CA GLU A 98 -3.31 -5.05 17.40
C GLU A 98 -1.93 -4.95 18.06
N LEU A 99 -0.83 -5.12 17.31
CA LEU A 99 0.52 -5.11 17.85
C LEU A 99 0.91 -3.71 18.33
N GLU A 100 1.42 -3.61 19.56
CA GLU A 100 1.95 -2.36 20.10
C GLU A 100 3.29 -2.03 19.43
N ILE A 101 3.24 -1.13 18.45
CA ILE A 101 4.41 -0.71 17.67
C ILE A 101 4.79 0.71 18.02
N VAL A 102 6.09 0.94 18.21
CA VAL A 102 6.71 2.27 18.21
C VAL A 102 7.74 2.33 17.10
N THR A 103 7.71 3.41 16.31
CA THR A 103 8.67 3.61 15.23
C THR A 103 10.00 4.16 15.74
N GLU A 104 11.09 3.69 15.14
CA GLU A 104 12.42 4.30 15.24
C GLU A 104 12.88 4.68 13.83
N LEU A 105 13.11 5.99 13.61
CA LEU A 105 13.57 6.48 12.31
C LEU A 105 15.08 6.29 12.18
N HIS A 106 15.54 5.75 11.04
CA HIS A 106 16.96 5.53 10.82
C HIS A 106 17.72 6.85 10.63
N ALA A 107 17.22 7.71 9.73
CA ALA A 107 17.89 8.97 9.42
C ALA A 107 16.93 10.03 8.84
N GLY A 108 16.00 10.50 9.68
CA GLY A 108 15.04 11.56 9.35
C GLY A 108 13.67 11.02 8.93
N PRO A 109 12.76 11.91 8.46
CA PRO A 109 11.43 11.53 8.02
C PRO A 109 11.44 10.49 6.89
N VAL A 110 10.40 9.67 6.87
CA VAL A 110 10.14 8.70 5.81
C VAL A 110 8.72 8.82 5.29
N GLU A 111 8.51 8.36 4.07
CA GLU A 111 7.18 8.12 3.51
C GLU A 111 7.00 6.61 3.37
N VAL A 112 5.88 6.10 3.89
CA VAL A 112 5.52 4.70 3.80
C VAL A 112 4.21 4.53 3.07
N VAL A 113 4.06 3.43 2.34
CA VAL A 113 2.73 2.95 1.96
C VAL A 113 2.28 1.87 2.93
N ASN A 114 0.99 1.84 3.22
CA ASN A 114 0.36 0.85 4.08
C ASN A 114 -0.83 0.23 3.35
N LEU A 115 -0.79 -1.09 3.17
CA LEU A 115 -1.92 -1.90 2.72
C LEU A 115 -2.50 -2.62 3.94
N MET A 116 -3.72 -2.26 4.28
CA MET A 116 -4.44 -2.77 5.45
C MET A 116 -5.62 -3.60 5.00
N ALA A 117 -5.92 -4.71 5.68
CA ALA A 117 -7.02 -5.60 5.32
C ALA A 117 -7.68 -6.23 6.54
N ARG A 118 -9.00 -6.47 6.46
CA ARG A 118 -9.73 -7.24 7.46
C ARG A 118 -9.30 -8.70 7.41
N ARG A 119 -8.67 -9.18 8.49
CA ARG A 119 -8.21 -10.57 8.61
C ARG A 119 -9.39 -11.55 8.45
N GLY A 120 -9.16 -12.61 7.69
CA GLY A 120 -10.16 -13.65 7.42
C GLY A 120 -11.25 -13.26 6.42
N VAL A 121 -11.26 -12.02 5.92
CA VAL A 121 -12.20 -11.54 4.90
C VAL A 121 -11.46 -11.11 3.63
N VAL A 122 -10.27 -10.54 3.77
CA VAL A 122 -9.47 -10.06 2.64
C VAL A 122 -8.03 -10.54 2.80
N GLU A 123 -7.50 -11.15 1.75
CA GLU A 123 -6.10 -11.48 1.60
C GLU A 123 -5.37 -10.35 0.86
N ILE A 124 -4.15 -10.06 1.31
CA ILE A 124 -3.31 -9.00 0.75
C ILE A 124 -1.86 -9.45 0.58
N GLU A 125 -1.24 -8.94 -0.49
CA GLU A 125 0.20 -8.99 -0.75
C GLU A 125 0.70 -7.60 -1.18
N LEU A 126 1.97 -7.33 -0.89
CA LEU A 126 2.61 -6.06 -1.21
C LEU A 126 4.05 -6.35 -1.62
N GLU A 127 4.41 -6.00 -2.85
CA GLU A 127 5.73 -6.25 -3.44
C GLU A 127 6.25 -4.99 -4.14
N ALA A 128 7.56 -4.78 -4.09
CA ALA A 128 8.22 -3.79 -4.93
C ALA A 128 8.77 -4.44 -6.19
N LEU A 129 8.28 -4.02 -7.35
CA LEU A 129 8.78 -4.51 -8.62
C LEU A 129 9.92 -3.58 -9.08
N ARG A 130 11.13 -4.14 -9.17
CA ARG A 130 12.36 -3.43 -9.58
C ARG A 130 12.94 -3.93 -10.89
N GLU A 131 12.73 -5.21 -11.18
CA GLU A 131 13.27 -5.89 -12.35
C GLU A 131 12.15 -6.16 -13.36
N ALA A 132 12.52 -6.07 -14.63
CA ALA A 132 11.65 -6.48 -15.71
C ALA A 132 11.39 -7.99 -15.63
N GLY A 133 10.15 -8.38 -15.87
CA GLY A 133 9.76 -9.78 -15.81
C GLY A 133 8.26 -9.93 -15.65
N ASP A 134 7.74 -11.00 -16.24
CA ASP A 134 6.34 -11.36 -16.11
C ASP A 134 6.05 -11.95 -14.74
N ARG A 135 4.95 -11.51 -14.15
CA ARG A 135 4.38 -12.04 -12.92
C ARG A 135 2.92 -12.42 -13.15
N PRO A 136 2.44 -13.56 -12.62
CA PRO A 136 1.02 -13.84 -12.62
C PRO A 136 0.29 -12.84 -11.71
N LEU A 137 -0.83 -12.32 -12.19
CA LEU A 137 -1.83 -11.65 -11.36
C LEU A 137 -3.05 -12.55 -11.28
N HIS A 138 -3.45 -12.90 -10.06
CA HIS A 138 -4.66 -13.69 -9.83
C HIS A 138 -5.93 -12.83 -9.96
N ALA A 139 -7.10 -13.47 -9.97
CA ALA A 139 -8.36 -12.73 -9.88
C ALA A 139 -8.42 -11.91 -8.58
N GLY A 140 -8.82 -10.64 -8.69
CA GLY A 140 -8.84 -9.70 -7.58
C GLY A 140 -8.69 -8.24 -8.01
N THR A 141 -8.34 -7.40 -7.03
CA THR A 141 -8.01 -5.99 -7.20
C THR A 141 -6.51 -5.80 -7.00
N HIS A 142 -5.86 -5.11 -7.92
CA HIS A 142 -4.43 -4.78 -7.84
C HIS A 142 -4.22 -3.28 -7.94
N LEU A 143 -3.25 -2.77 -7.20
CA LEU A 143 -2.81 -1.37 -7.20
C LEU A 143 -1.35 -1.33 -7.60
N VAL A 144 -1.05 -0.71 -8.73
CA VAL A 144 0.31 -0.46 -9.21
C VAL A 144 0.65 1.00 -8.96
N TYR A 145 1.38 1.28 -7.89
CA TYR A 145 1.70 2.62 -7.43
C TYR A 145 3.12 3.03 -7.82
N ALA A 146 3.26 4.12 -8.57
CA ALA A 146 4.54 4.69 -8.97
C ALA A 146 5.00 5.72 -7.92
N ALA A 147 5.61 5.24 -6.83
CA ALA A 147 6.03 6.11 -5.73
C ALA A 147 7.07 7.17 -6.14
N HIS A 148 7.92 6.86 -7.14
CA HIS A 148 8.93 7.80 -7.64
C HIS A 148 9.03 7.75 -9.16
N GLY A 149 8.88 8.92 -9.78
CA GLY A 149 9.01 9.08 -11.22
C GLY A 149 7.98 8.29 -12.03
N ASP A 150 8.03 8.47 -13.33
CA ASP A 150 7.12 7.79 -14.24
C ASP A 150 7.52 6.33 -14.42
N CYS A 151 6.53 5.44 -14.37
CA CYS A 151 6.69 4.02 -14.56
C CYS A 151 5.90 3.52 -15.77
N ARG A 152 6.28 2.37 -16.29
CA ARG A 152 5.52 1.65 -17.31
C ARG A 152 5.41 0.19 -16.94
N ILE A 153 4.21 -0.34 -17.09
CA ILE A 153 3.94 -1.77 -16.99
C ILE A 153 3.26 -2.25 -18.27
N ARG A 154 3.29 -3.55 -18.48
CA ARG A 154 2.53 -4.25 -19.51
C ARG A 154 1.58 -5.22 -18.83
N LEU A 155 0.34 -5.25 -19.27
CA LEU A 155 -0.69 -6.16 -18.76
C LEU A 155 -1.38 -6.82 -19.94
N ASP A 156 -1.22 -8.15 -20.05
CA ASP A 156 -1.70 -8.95 -21.20
C ASP A 156 -1.36 -8.37 -22.58
N GLY A 157 -0.16 -7.78 -22.70
CA GLY A 157 0.33 -7.20 -23.95
C GLY A 157 0.02 -5.71 -24.14
N GLU A 158 -0.84 -5.12 -23.32
CA GLU A 158 -1.17 -3.69 -23.35
C GLU A 158 -0.23 -2.89 -22.43
N ASP A 159 0.35 -1.81 -22.94
CA ASP A 159 1.26 -0.94 -22.20
C ASP A 159 0.50 0.17 -21.45
N PHE A 160 0.76 0.29 -20.16
CA PHE A 160 0.22 1.37 -19.32
C PHE A 160 1.34 2.25 -18.79
N ALA A 161 1.20 3.56 -18.98
CA ALA A 161 2.04 4.57 -18.35
C ALA A 161 1.43 5.03 -17.03
N ILE A 162 2.23 5.03 -15.97
CA ILE A 162 1.82 5.46 -14.63
C ILE A 162 2.71 6.65 -14.27
N PRO A 163 2.17 7.88 -14.26
CA PRO A 163 2.95 9.06 -13.87
C PRO A 163 3.39 8.94 -12.41
N GLY A 164 4.48 9.62 -12.06
CA GLY A 164 4.95 9.68 -10.66
C GLY A 164 3.84 10.13 -9.70
N ASN A 165 3.75 9.44 -8.56
CA ASN A 165 2.67 9.52 -7.58
C ASN A 165 1.28 9.10 -8.10
N GLY A 166 1.19 8.48 -9.28
CA GLY A 166 -0.02 7.89 -9.81
C GLY A 166 -0.18 6.42 -9.40
N THR A 167 -1.41 5.93 -9.45
CA THR A 167 -1.74 4.53 -9.16
C THR A 167 -2.62 3.98 -10.27
N LEU A 168 -2.22 2.88 -10.90
CA LEU A 168 -3.11 2.11 -11.76
C LEU A 168 -3.87 1.09 -10.91
N ARG A 169 -5.18 1.25 -10.79
CA ARG A 169 -6.09 0.25 -10.20
C ARG A 169 -6.53 -0.72 -11.28
N ILE A 170 -6.36 -2.00 -11.03
CA ILE A 170 -6.73 -3.09 -11.94
C ILE A 170 -7.72 -3.99 -11.22
N GLU A 171 -8.85 -4.27 -11.85
CA GLU A 171 -9.89 -5.17 -11.34
C GLU A 171 -10.09 -6.29 -12.37
N MET A 172 -9.88 -7.53 -11.95
CA MET A 172 -9.91 -8.70 -12.84
C MET A 172 -10.56 -9.91 -12.19
N THR A 173 -11.26 -10.70 -13.01
CA THR A 173 -11.97 -11.93 -12.59
C THR A 173 -11.25 -13.20 -13.02
N GLU A 174 -10.22 -13.07 -13.85
CA GLU A 174 -9.41 -14.17 -14.38
C GLU A 174 -7.93 -13.84 -14.17
N THR A 175 -7.08 -14.86 -14.22
CA THR A 175 -5.63 -14.68 -14.07
C THR A 175 -5.06 -13.99 -15.30
N SER A 176 -4.13 -13.06 -15.08
CA SER A 176 -3.47 -12.23 -16.10
C SER A 176 -1.95 -12.23 -15.90
N ARG A 177 -1.20 -11.60 -16.80
CA ARG A 177 0.25 -11.40 -16.66
C ARG A 177 0.61 -9.92 -16.64
N LEU A 178 1.27 -9.49 -15.56
CA LEU A 178 1.85 -8.17 -15.44
C LEU A 178 3.37 -8.23 -15.62
N ALA A 179 3.92 -7.35 -16.44
CA ALA A 179 5.35 -7.13 -16.56
C ALA A 179 5.71 -5.69 -16.21
N LEU A 180 6.76 -5.50 -15.41
CA LEU A 180 7.40 -4.19 -15.28
C LEU A 180 8.19 -3.92 -16.57
N VAL A 181 7.91 -2.80 -17.23
CA VAL A 181 8.62 -2.36 -18.44
C VAL A 181 9.74 -1.38 -18.08
N SER A 182 9.46 -0.43 -17.19
CA SER A 182 10.46 0.54 -16.71
C SER A 182 10.04 1.20 -15.40
N GLY A 183 11.02 1.62 -14.60
CA GLY A 183 10.80 2.32 -13.33
C GLY A 183 10.82 1.37 -12.13
N LEU A 184 10.16 1.78 -11.05
CA LEU A 184 9.97 0.99 -9.84
C LEU A 184 8.54 1.21 -9.37
N VAL A 185 7.76 0.14 -9.25
CA VAL A 185 6.37 0.22 -8.79
C VAL A 185 6.16 -0.60 -7.53
N VAL A 186 5.28 -0.11 -6.66
CA VAL A 186 4.71 -0.91 -5.58
C VAL A 186 3.45 -1.60 -6.11
N LEU A 187 3.42 -2.92 -6.06
CA LEU A 187 2.27 -3.75 -6.40
C LEU A 187 1.59 -4.19 -5.11
N GLY A 188 0.38 -3.67 -4.86
CA GLY A 188 -0.54 -4.20 -3.86
C GLY A 188 -1.53 -5.14 -4.55
N SER A 189 -1.66 -6.37 -4.06
CA SER A 189 -2.66 -7.34 -4.54
C SER A 189 -3.67 -7.60 -3.44
N ILE A 190 -4.96 -7.54 -3.77
CA ILE A 190 -6.07 -7.62 -2.83
C ILE A 190 -7.09 -8.63 -3.36
N ARG A 191 -7.42 -9.63 -2.54
CA ARG A 191 -8.42 -10.64 -2.86
C ARG A 191 -9.41 -10.79 -1.72
N ILE A 192 -10.69 -10.53 -1.99
CA ILE A 192 -11.76 -10.82 -1.04
C ILE A 192 -11.93 -12.34 -0.96
N VAL A 193 -11.95 -12.86 0.27
CA VAL A 193 -12.20 -14.26 0.59
C VAL A 193 -13.68 -14.39 0.90
N GLY A 194 -14.44 -14.93 -0.06
CA GLY A 194 -15.90 -15.08 0.05
C GLY A 194 -16.49 -15.59 -1.25
#